data_AF-A0AAN8PTW4-F1
#
_entry.id   AF-A0AAN8PTW4-F1
#
_cell.length_a   1.000
_cell.length_b   1.000
_cell.length_c   1.000
_cell.angle_alpha   90.00
_cell.angle_beta   90.00
_cell.angle_gamma   90.00
#
_symmetry.space_group_name_H-M   'P 1'
#
loop_
_entity.id
_entity.type
_entity.pdbx_description
1 polymer ?
#
loop_
_entity_poly.entity_id
_entity_poly.type
_entity_poly.pdbx_seq_one_letter_code
_entity_poly.pdbx_strand_id
1 'polypeptide(L)'
;MMSTEKEEQIPLIQKDIPESSGFTWYLGLAAIICVVGSSFQVGYNNALTNSPQEVLKLFINESYQTNYNETISEELLTTFWAITSSAIGIGGMIGSLV
;
A
#
# COMPACT_ATOMS: atom_id res chain seq x y z
N MET A 1 -18.84 -38.13 56.34
CA MET A 1 -17.67 -37.25 56.15
C MET A 1 -16.95 -37.76 54.92
N MET A 2 -17.07 -37.06 53.79
CA MET A 2 -16.18 -35.93 53.44
C MET A 2 -14.82 -36.52 53.06
N SER A 3 -14.31 -36.47 51.84
CA SER A 3 -14.59 -35.68 50.63
C SER A 3 -14.12 -36.55 49.44
N THR A 4 -14.85 -36.61 48.33
CA THR A 4 -14.75 -35.72 47.16
C THR A 4 -13.42 -35.87 46.41
N GLU A 5 -13.55 -35.94 45.09
CA GLU A 5 -12.49 -35.84 44.06
C GLU A 5 -11.68 -37.12 43.80
N LYS A 6 -12.36 -38.07 43.16
CA LYS A 6 -11.74 -38.71 42.00
C LYS A 6 -11.40 -37.58 41.03
N GLU A 7 -10.12 -37.25 40.88
CA GLU A 7 -9.65 -36.52 39.70
C GLU A 7 -10.04 -37.37 38.49
N GLU A 8 -11.14 -37.00 37.88
CA GLU A 8 -11.50 -37.37 36.53
C GLU A 8 -10.39 -36.80 35.64
N GLN A 9 -9.33 -37.59 35.45
CA GLN A 9 -8.37 -37.42 34.38
C GLN A 9 -9.15 -37.63 33.09
N ILE A 10 -9.90 -36.60 32.67
CA ILE A 10 -10.39 -36.46 31.32
C ILE A 10 -9.15 -36.66 30.47
N PRO A 11 -9.10 -37.63 29.54
CA PRO A 11 -7.97 -37.73 28.66
C PRO A 11 -7.87 -36.38 27.96
N LEU A 12 -6.84 -35.61 28.32
CA LEU A 12 -6.46 -34.40 27.63
C LEU A 12 -6.29 -34.89 26.21
N ILE A 13 -7.27 -34.60 25.35
CA ILE A 13 -7.12 -34.75 23.91
C ILE A 13 -6.05 -33.71 23.59
N GLN A 14 -4.80 -34.12 23.78
CA GLN A 14 -3.64 -33.50 23.19
C GLN A 14 -3.90 -33.68 21.71
N LYS A 15 -4.63 -32.72 21.15
CA LYS A 15 -4.73 -32.56 19.71
C LYS A 15 -3.30 -32.28 19.31
N ASP A 16 -2.61 -33.32 18.85
CA ASP A 16 -1.33 -33.19 18.18
C ASP A 16 -1.55 -32.17 17.07
N ILE A 17 -1.19 -30.91 17.34
CA ILE A 17 -1.13 -29.89 16.32
C ILE A 17 0.06 -30.36 15.49
N PRO A 18 -0.14 -30.79 14.24
CA PRO A 18 0.97 -31.28 13.44
C PRO A 18 2.01 -30.16 13.34
N GLU A 19 3.14 -30.34 14.02
CA GLU A 19 4.29 -29.45 13.98
C GLU A 19 5.04 -29.70 12.67
N SER A 20 4.46 -29.19 11.58
CA SER A 20 5.14 -28.77 10.35
C SER A 20 4.09 -28.27 9.37
N SER A 21 3.60 -27.06 9.62
CA SER A 21 2.91 -26.27 8.59
C SER A 21 3.93 -25.83 7.54
N GLY A 22 4.29 -26.76 6.64
CA GLY A 22 5.07 -26.46 5.46
C GLY A 22 4.35 -25.44 4.57
N PHE A 23 5.11 -24.69 3.78
CA PHE A 23 4.57 -23.72 2.84
C PHE A 23 3.65 -24.42 1.81
N THR A 24 2.34 -24.31 2.03
CA THR A 24 1.33 -24.82 1.09
C THR A 24 1.29 -23.91 -0.14
N TRP A 25 1.30 -24.46 -1.35
CA TRP A 25 1.35 -23.66 -2.58
C TRP A 25 0.18 -22.64 -2.68
N TYR A 26 -1.01 -23.02 -2.20
CA TYR A 26 -2.18 -22.14 -2.11
C TYR A 26 -1.94 -20.92 -1.21
N LEU A 27 -1.19 -21.10 -0.12
CA LEU A 27 -0.81 -20.00 0.77
C LEU A 27 0.14 -19.03 0.06
N GLY A 28 1.09 -19.57 -0.71
CA GLY A 28 1.97 -18.76 -1.56
C GLY A 28 1.23 -17.95 -2.60
N LEU A 29 0.29 -18.57 -3.32
CA LEU A 29 -0.56 -17.85 -4.27
C LEU A 29 -1.42 -16.78 -3.59
N ALA A 30 -2.05 -17.10 -2.46
CA ALA A 30 -2.88 -16.15 -1.73
C ALA A 30 -2.05 -14.93 -1.29
N ALA A 31 -0.82 -15.15 -0.82
CA ALA A 31 0.10 -14.08 -0.45
C ALA A 31 0.48 -13.21 -1.67
N ILE A 32 0.80 -13.82 -2.82
CA ILE A 32 1.14 -13.07 -4.05
C ILE A 32 -0.05 -12.24 -4.52
N ILE A 33 -1.25 -12.82 -4.59
CA ILE A 33 -2.46 -12.11 -5.03
C ILE A 33 -2.78 -10.96 -4.07
N CYS A 34 -2.65 -11.20 -2.76
CA CYS A 34 -2.86 -10.18 -1.74
C CYS A 34 -1.88 -9.01 -1.90
N VAL A 35 -0.57 -9.29 -2.07
CA VAL A 35 0.46 -8.26 -2.26
C VAL A 35 0.28 -7.51 -3.57
N VAL A 36 -0.07 -8.20 -4.66
CA VAL A 36 -0.32 -7.59 -5.97
C VAL A 36 -1.56 -6.67 -5.92
N GLY A 37 -2.64 -7.11 -5.26
CA GLY A 37 -3.86 -6.34 -5.12
C GLY A 37 -3.77 -5.16 -4.14
N SER A 38 -2.78 -5.15 -3.25
CA SER A 38 -2.60 -4.11 -2.23
C SER A 38 -1.32 -3.30 -2.46
N SER A 39 -0.22 -3.74 -1.86
CA SER A 39 1.03 -2.99 -1.78
C SER A 39 1.67 -2.70 -3.14
N PHE A 40 1.56 -3.63 -4.09
CA PHE A 40 2.10 -3.41 -5.44
C PHE A 40 1.38 -2.29 -6.17
N GLN A 41 0.04 -2.23 -6.10
CA GLN A 41 -0.73 -1.19 -6.77
C GLN A 41 -0.42 0.21 -6.22
N VAL A 42 -0.31 0.33 -4.89
CA VAL A 42 0.07 1.59 -4.23
C VAL A 42 1.49 1.99 -4.61
N GLY A 43 2.43 1.04 -4.61
CA GLY A 43 3.82 1.27 -5.01
C GLY A 43 3.95 1.68 -6.47
N TYR A 44 3.22 1.03 -7.37
CA TYR A 44 3.22 1.33 -8.80
C TYR A 44 2.71 2.75 -9.08
N ASN A 45 1.57 3.13 -8.47
CA ASN A 45 1.01 4.47 -8.63
C ASN A 45 1.98 5.56 -8.12
N ASN A 46 2.68 5.31 -7.02
CA ASN A 46 3.66 6.25 -6.48
C ASN A 46 4.97 6.32 -7.29
N ALA A 47 5.39 5.20 -7.88
CA ALA A 47 6.57 5.16 -8.75
C ALA A 47 6.31 5.86 -10.08
N LEU A 48 5.12 5.68 -10.64
CA LEU A 48 4.72 6.32 -11.88
C LEU A 48 4.53 7.81 -11.77
N THR A 49 4.15 8.37 -10.63
CA THR A 49 4.03 9.82 -10.47
C THR A 49 5.40 10.50 -10.42
N ASN A 50 6.42 9.85 -9.87
CA ASN A 50 7.77 10.41 -9.74
C ASN A 50 8.51 10.56 -11.10
N SER A 51 8.26 9.67 -12.06
CA SER A 51 8.90 9.68 -13.38
C SER A 51 8.51 10.84 -14.32
N PRO A 52 7.23 11.26 -14.44
CA PRO A 52 6.79 12.34 -15.30
C PRO A 52 7.10 13.73 -14.75
N GLN A 53 7.87 13.88 -13.66
CA GLN A 53 8.23 15.20 -13.16
C GLN A 53 8.79 16.08 -14.27
N GLU A 54 9.82 15.61 -14.99
CA GLU A 54 10.44 16.39 -16.07
C GLU A 54 9.53 16.56 -17.30
N VAL A 55 8.67 15.59 -17.59
CA VAL A 55 7.69 15.69 -18.69
C VAL A 55 6.60 16.72 -18.35
N LEU A 56 6.14 16.74 -17.11
CA LEU A 56 5.18 17.71 -16.60
C LEU A 56 5.77 19.13 -16.64
N LYS A 57 7.05 19.27 -16.28
CA LYS A 57 7.78 20.53 -16.38
C LYS A 57 7.79 21.08 -17.80
N LEU A 58 8.12 20.24 -18.77
CA LEU A 58 8.11 20.59 -20.19
C LEU A 58 6.71 20.97 -20.68
N PHE A 59 5.69 20.17 -20.36
CA PHE A 59 4.30 20.44 -20.74
C PHE A 59 3.78 21.77 -20.18
N ILE A 60 4.09 22.06 -18.91
CA ILE A 60 3.69 23.31 -18.27
C ILE A 60 4.40 24.49 -18.94
N ASN A 61 5.70 24.39 -19.22
CA ASN A 61 6.44 25.46 -19.88
C ASN A 61 5.92 25.74 -21.30
N GLU A 62 5.67 24.69 -22.08
CA GLU A 62 5.10 24.79 -23.44
C GLU A 62 3.70 25.41 -23.43
N SER A 63 2.86 25.00 -22.46
CA SER A 63 1.53 25.58 -22.27
C SER A 63 1.61 27.06 -21.86
N TYR A 64 2.51 27.42 -20.95
CA TYR A 64 2.66 28.80 -20.47
C TYR A 64 3.20 29.72 -21.56
N GLN A 65 4.18 29.24 -22.32
CA GLN A 65 4.72 29.95 -23.48
C GLN A 65 3.66 30.16 -24.56
N THR A 66 2.79 29.17 -24.81
CA THR A 66 1.70 29.31 -25.78
C THR A 66 0.66 30.36 -25.36
N ASN A 67 0.36 30.46 -24.06
CA ASN A 67 -0.69 31.34 -23.55
C ASN A 67 -0.21 32.76 -23.22
N TYR A 68 1.04 32.91 -22.76
CA TYR A 68 1.57 34.16 -22.21
C TYR A 68 2.86 34.62 -22.89
N ASN A 69 3.43 33.84 -23.81
CA ASN A 69 4.70 34.12 -24.51
C ASN A 69 5.91 34.28 -23.57
N GLU A 70 5.81 33.76 -22.35
CA GLU A 70 6.84 33.82 -21.32
C GLU A 70 7.17 32.42 -20.79
N THR A 71 8.43 32.22 -20.38
CA THR A 71 8.88 30.99 -19.70
C THR A 71 8.48 31.01 -18.23
N ILE A 72 7.92 29.91 -17.76
CA ILE A 72 7.46 29.78 -16.37
C ILE A 72 8.64 29.74 -15.38
N SER A 73 8.46 30.31 -14.19
CA SER A 73 9.43 30.22 -13.08
C SER A 73 9.50 28.80 -12.50
N GLU A 74 10.71 28.36 -12.12
CA GLU A 74 10.93 27.06 -11.46
C GLU A 74 10.18 26.93 -10.12
N GLU A 75 9.91 28.04 -9.44
CA GLU A 75 9.19 28.06 -8.16
C GLU A 75 7.72 27.64 -8.34
N LEU A 76 7.06 28.16 -9.39
CA LEU A 76 5.70 27.77 -9.74
C LEU A 76 5.63 26.31 -10.14
N LEU A 77 6.61 25.85 -10.90
CA LEU A 77 6.72 24.48 -11.37
C LEU A 77 6.86 23.48 -10.23
N THR A 78 7.69 23.81 -9.24
CA THR A 78 7.84 23.02 -8.01
C THR A 78 6.56 23.01 -7.18
N THR A 79 5.81 24.12 -7.17
CA THR A 79 4.52 24.22 -6.48
C THR A 79 3.47 23.30 -7.09
N PHE A 80 3.35 23.26 -8.43
CA PHE A 80 2.45 22.33 -9.12
C PHE A 80 2.79 20.87 -8.84
N TRP A 81 4.09 20.56 -8.83
CA TRP A 81 4.58 19.24 -8.47
C TRP A 81 4.23 18.85 -7.01
N ALA A 82 4.39 19.79 -6.07
CA ALA A 82 4.04 19.58 -4.67
C ALA A 82 2.53 19.33 -4.49
N ILE A 83 1.67 20.10 -5.17
CA ILE A 83 0.22 19.90 -5.15
C ILE A 83 -0.14 18.50 -5.66
N THR A 84 0.42 18.11 -6.82
CA THR A 84 0.18 16.79 -7.43
C THR A 84 0.62 15.65 -6.49
N SER A 85 1.79 15.78 -5.87
CA SER A 85 2.31 14.77 -4.94
C SER A 85 1.49 14.68 -3.65
N SER A 86 0.99 15.81 -3.13
CA SER A 86 0.16 15.84 -1.92
C SER A 86 -1.19 15.14 -2.09
N ALA A 87 -1.76 15.16 -3.29
CA ALA A 87 -3.04 14.52 -3.58
C ALA A 87 -3.01 12.99 -3.34
N ILE A 88 -1.85 12.35 -3.53
CA ILE A 88 -1.64 10.92 -3.23
C ILE A 88 -1.79 10.66 -1.73
N GLY A 89 -1.17 11.50 -0.89
CA GLY A 89 -1.25 11.37 0.57
C GLY A 89 -2.67 11.59 1.09
N ILE A 90 -3.37 12.61 0.58
CA ILE A 90 -4.76 12.90 0.93
C ILE A 90 -5.69 11.75 0.51
N GLY A 91 -5.52 11.23 -0.70
CA GLY A 91 -6.28 10.08 -1.19
C GLY A 91 -6.08 8.83 -0.34
N GLY A 92 -4.84 8.58 0.12
CA GLY A 92 -4.54 7.49 1.04
C GLY A 92 -5.20 7.65 2.42
N MET A 93 -5.20 8.88 2.96
CA MET A 93 -5.89 9.18 4.22
C MET A 93 -7.40 8.94 4.11
N ILE A 94 -8.03 9.44 3.04
CA ILE A 94 -9.47 9.26 2.82
C ILE A 94 -9.79 7.78 2.58
N GLY A 95 -9.00 7.09 1.77
CA GLY A 95 -9.19 5.67 1.48
C GLY A 95 -8.98 4.76 2.69
N SER A 96 -8.18 5.18 3.69
CA SER A 96 -8.00 4.44 4.95
C SER A 96 -9.12 4.66 5.97
N LEU A 97 -9.95 5.70 5.79
CA LEU A 97 -11.05 6.01 6.69
C LEU A 97 -12.34 5.24 6.35
N VAL A 98 -12.39 4.62 5.18
CA VAL A 98 -13.51 3.81 4.65
C VAL A 98 -13.15 2.34 4.75
#